data_AF-A0A7Y2U5Y9-F1
#
_entry.id   AF-A0A7Y2U5Y9-F1
#
_cell.length_a   1.000
_cell.length_b   1.000
_cell.length_c   1.000
_cell.angle_alpha   90.00
_cell.angle_beta   90.00
_cell.angle_gamma   90.00
#
_symmetry.space_group_name_H-M   'P 1'
#
loop_
_entity.id
_entity.type
_entity.pdbx_description
1 polymer ?
#
loop_
_entity_poly.entity_id
_entity_poly.type
_entity_poly.pdbx_seq_one_letter_code
_entity_poly.pdbx_strand_id
1 'polypeptide(L)'
;MRQRPLWPLLPPVVVVGAMYLFLAFVHRMQSSERAAGVVCIVHEWTGLYCPGCGGTRCAEAITTGHWFTAMDYNPLLMTGFLLFLVGSTYLIVRLTILGKPAPNIPDIPTYWIWLGIGGIVLFTILRNLPFYPFSLLAP
;
A
#
# COMPACT_ATOMS: atom_id res chain seq x y z
N MET A 1 4.05 21.03 31.76
CA MET A 1 4.32 20.57 30.38
C MET A 1 3.48 19.32 30.11
N ARG A 2 2.34 19.47 29.41
CA ARG A 2 1.46 18.35 29.08
C ARG A 2 2.20 17.47 28.07
N GLN A 3 2.69 16.31 28.49
CA GLN A 3 3.42 15.40 27.61
C GLN A 3 2.50 15.07 26.43
N ARG A 4 2.88 15.53 25.23
CA ARG A 4 2.17 15.19 24.00
C ARG A 4 2.55 13.75 23.67
N PRO A 5 1.62 12.80 23.73
CA PRO A 5 1.98 11.41 23.55
C PRO A 5 2.46 11.18 22.10
N LEU A 6 3.64 10.57 21.94
CA LEU A 6 4.28 10.32 20.63
C LEU A 6 3.73 9.09 19.90
N TRP A 7 2.89 8.27 20.55
CA TRP A 7 2.30 7.08 19.95
C TRP A 7 1.57 7.28 18.60
N PRO A 8 0.98 8.45 18.26
CA PRO A 8 0.35 8.66 16.95
C PRO A 8 1.34 8.72 15.79
N LEU A 9 2.61 9.01 16.08
CA LEU A 9 3.69 9.01 15.10
C LEU A 9 4.29 7.62 14.90
N LEU A 10 4.08 6.69 15.84
CA LEU A 10 4.63 5.33 15.74
C LEU A 10 4.09 4.56 14.52
N PRO A 11 2.77 4.51 14.23
CA PRO A 11 2.27 3.77 13.08
C PRO A 11 2.84 4.24 11.72
N PRO A 12 2.82 5.54 11.35
CA PRO A 12 3.39 5.99 10.08
C PRO A 12 4.89 5.77 10.01
N VAL A 13 5.63 5.99 11.09
CA VAL A 13 7.08 5.74 11.12
C VAL A 13 7.40 4.25 10.96
N VAL A 14 6.67 3.37 11.64
CA VAL A 14 6.85 1.91 11.54
C VAL A 14 6.51 1.41 10.14
N VAL A 15 5.40 1.88 9.55
CA VAL A 15 4.99 1.48 8.20
C VAL A 15 5.99 1.96 7.15
N VAL A 16 6.41 3.23 7.19
CA VAL A 16 7.41 3.77 6.26
C VAL A 16 8.76 3.08 6.45
N GLY A 17 9.18 2.84 7.69
CA GLY A 17 10.41 2.11 8.01
C GLY A 17 10.37 0.67 7.48
N ALA A 18 9.27 -0.05 7.69
CA ALA A 18 9.08 -1.40 7.16
C ALA A 18 9.08 -1.42 5.62
N MET A 19 8.39 -0.47 4.98
CA MET A 19 8.42 -0.31 3.52
C MET A 19 9.83 -0.07 3.00
N TYR A 20 10.57 0.85 3.62
CA TYR A 20 11.95 1.16 3.24
C TYR A 20 12.88 -0.04 3.41
N LEU A 21 12.80 -0.75 4.54
CA LEU A 21 13.59 -1.95 4.79
C LEU A 21 13.27 -3.06 3.79
N PHE A 22 11.99 -3.25 3.46
CA PHE A 22 11.55 -4.21 2.45
C PHE A 22 12.09 -3.86 1.06
N LEU A 23 12.00 -2.59 0.65
CA LEU A 23 12.54 -2.15 -0.63
C LEU A 23 14.07 -2.25 -0.68
N ALA A 24 14.76 -1.88 0.40
CA ALA A 24 16.21 -2.02 0.51
C ALA A 24 16.64 -3.49 0.42
N PHE A 25 15.90 -4.40 1.06
CA PHE A 25 16.11 -5.84 0.95
C PHE A 25 15.90 -6.35 -0.47
N VAL A 26 14.81 -5.93 -1.12
CA VAL A 26 14.52 -6.26 -2.53
C VAL A 26 15.60 -5.72 -3.47
N HIS A 27 16.04 -4.47 -3.28
CA HIS A 27 17.10 -3.86 -4.08
C HIS A 27 18.44 -4.57 -3.87
N ARG A 28 18.76 -4.95 -2.62
CA ARG A 28 19.94 -5.73 -2.28
C ARG A 28 19.93 -7.09 -2.99
N MET A 29 18.79 -7.79 -2.97
CA MET A 29 18.57 -9.04 -3.70
C MET A 29 18.74 -8.86 -5.22
N GLN A 30 18.20 -7.78 -5.78
CA GLN A 30 18.32 -7.48 -7.21
C GLN A 30 19.76 -7.14 -7.63
N SER A 31 20.54 -6.55 -6.72
CA SER A 31 21.95 -6.17 -6.97
C SER A 31 22.95 -7.33 -6.97
N SER A 32 22.59 -8.48 -6.37
CA SER A 32 23.48 -9.66 -6.35
C SER A 32 23.18 -10.59 -7.55
N GLU A 33 23.83 -10.33 -8.67
CA GLU A 33 24.19 -11.28 -9.74
C GLU A 33 23.13 -12.05 -10.57
N ARG A 34 21.82 -11.79 -10.44
CA ARG A 34 20.82 -12.33 -11.40
C ARG A 34 19.82 -11.26 -11.81
N ALA A 35 20.11 -10.57 -12.91
CA ALA A 35 19.28 -9.54 -13.53
C ALA A 35 17.99 -10.09 -14.18
N ALA A 36 17.26 -10.96 -13.48
CA ALA A 36 15.84 -11.17 -13.72
C ALA A 36 15.13 -10.37 -12.63
N GLY A 37 14.54 -9.22 -12.98
CA GLY A 37 13.77 -8.41 -12.02
C GLY A 37 12.83 -9.28 -11.23
N VAL A 38 12.64 -9.02 -9.93
CA VAL A 38 11.90 -9.88 -8.99
C VAL A 38 10.65 -10.46 -9.65
N VAL A 39 10.77 -11.71 -10.10
CA VAL A 39 9.72 -12.37 -10.85
C VAL A 39 8.63 -12.68 -9.84
N CYS A 40 7.39 -12.30 -10.15
CA CYS A 40 6.27 -12.67 -9.31
C CYS A 40 6.02 -14.17 -9.47
N ILE A 41 6.50 -14.98 -8.51
CA ILE A 41 6.39 -16.44 -8.53
C ILE A 41 4.95 -16.90 -8.76
N VAL A 42 3.97 -16.19 -8.19
CA VAL A 42 2.54 -16.48 -8.39
C VAL A 42 2.17 -16.36 -9.87
N HIS A 43 2.57 -15.29 -10.54
CA HIS A 43 2.30 -15.09 -11.96
C HIS A 43 3.07 -16.07 -12.84
N GLU A 44 4.32 -16.36 -12.50
CA GLU A 44 5.15 -17.33 -13.21
C GLU A 44 4.52 -18.74 -13.19
N TRP A 45 3.95 -19.15 -12.06
CA TRP A 45 3.37 -20.48 -11.90
C TRP A 45 1.93 -20.58 -12.39
N THR A 46 1.14 -19.52 -12.24
CA THR A 46 -0.32 -19.56 -12.51
C THR A 46 -0.72 -18.83 -13.79
N GLY A 47 0.13 -17.95 -14.32
CA GLY A 47 -0.23 -16.99 -15.35
C GLY A 47 -1.15 -15.86 -14.86
N LEU A 48 -1.58 -15.87 -13.60
CA LEU A 48 -2.53 -14.91 -13.04
C LEU A 48 -1.81 -13.80 -12.26
N TYR A 49 -2.32 -12.57 -12.37
CA TYR A 49 -1.89 -11.44 -11.55
C TYR A 49 -2.62 -11.46 -10.20
N CYS A 50 -1.86 -11.52 -9.11
CA CYS A 50 -2.38 -11.40 -7.76
C CYS A 50 -2.61 -9.92 -7.38
N PRO A 51 -3.35 -9.61 -6.29
CA PRO A 51 -3.62 -8.22 -5.92
C PRO A 51 -2.35 -7.42 -5.56
N GLY A 52 -1.27 -8.11 -5.20
CA GLY A 52 0.04 -7.51 -4.89
C GLY A 52 0.98 -7.33 -6.08
N CYS A 53 0.65 -7.83 -7.28
CA CYS A 53 1.51 -7.67 -8.45
C CYS A 53 1.78 -6.19 -8.75
N GLY A 54 3.02 -5.86 -9.13
CA GLY A 54 3.45 -4.46 -9.32
C GLY A 54 3.70 -3.69 -8.02
N GLY A 55 3.54 -4.29 -6.84
CA GLY A 55 3.68 -3.58 -5.56
C GLY A 55 5.06 -3.01 -5.27
N THR A 56 6.13 -3.71 -5.67
CA THR A 56 7.51 -3.20 -5.54
C THR A 56 7.72 -1.96 -6.42
N ARG A 57 7.30 -2.01 -7.68
CA ARG A 57 7.34 -0.88 -8.63
C ARG A 57 6.47 0.29 -8.17
N CYS A 58 5.29 0.00 -7.62
CA CYS A 58 4.42 1.01 -7.00
C CYS A 58 5.11 1.70 -5.82
N ALA A 59 5.75 0.94 -4.94
CA ALA A 59 6.43 1.49 -3.77
C ALA A 59 7.66 2.32 -4.17
N GLU A 60 8.44 1.88 -5.17
CA GLU A 60 9.55 2.64 -5.74
C GLU A 60 9.05 3.97 -6.36
N ALA A 61 7.96 3.93 -7.14
CA ALA A 61 7.33 5.11 -7.71
C ALA A 61 6.85 6.09 -6.63
N ILE A 62 6.25 5.60 -5.53
CA ILE A 62 5.90 6.42 -4.37
C ILE A 62 7.15 7.08 -3.77
N THR A 63 8.23 6.32 -3.55
CA THR A 63 9.46 6.85 -2.93
C THR A 63 10.20 7.87 -3.79
N THR A 64 10.06 7.78 -5.12
CA THR A 64 10.67 8.72 -6.09
C THR A 64 9.75 9.88 -6.44
N GLY A 65 8.53 9.95 -5.88
CA GLY A 65 7.56 11.03 -6.11
C GLY A 65 6.71 10.90 -7.38
N HIS A 66 6.74 9.74 -8.05
CA HIS A 66 5.97 9.46 -9.26
C HIS A 66 4.59 8.88 -8.91
N TRP A 67 3.71 9.70 -8.35
CA TRP A 67 2.40 9.27 -7.82
C TRP A 67 1.46 8.67 -8.87
N PHE A 68 1.39 9.24 -10.07
CA PHE A 68 0.53 8.71 -11.14
C PHE A 68 1.06 7.35 -11.64
N THR A 69 2.37 7.23 -11.82
CA THR A 69 3.01 5.97 -12.19
C THR A 69 2.83 4.90 -11.11
N ALA A 70 2.80 5.27 -9.82
CA ALA A 70 2.48 4.34 -8.75
C ALA A 70 1.04 3.77 -8.88
N MET A 71 0.09 4.60 -9.29
CA MET A 71 -1.28 4.18 -9.57
C MET A 71 -1.33 3.20 -10.73
N ASP A 72 -0.58 3.44 -11.80
CA ASP A 72 -0.50 2.52 -12.94
C ASP A 72 0.07 1.15 -12.53
N TYR A 73 1.06 1.11 -11.64
CA TYR A 73 1.66 -0.14 -11.17
C TYR A 73 0.75 -0.94 -10.23
N ASN A 74 0.11 -0.28 -9.27
CA ASN A 74 -0.83 -0.96 -8.38
C ASN A 74 -1.85 0.03 -7.77
N PRO A 75 -3.02 0.18 -8.40
CA PRO A 75 -4.06 1.10 -7.93
C PRO A 75 -4.53 0.81 -6.50
N LEU A 76 -4.60 -0.48 -6.14
CA LEU A 76 -5.05 -0.94 -4.83
C LEU A 76 -4.09 -0.50 -3.72
N LEU A 77 -2.79 -0.74 -3.91
CA LEU A 77 -1.75 -0.35 -2.94
C LEU A 77 -1.61 1.17 -2.85
N MET A 78 -1.62 1.87 -4.00
CA MET A 78 -1.54 3.34 -4.02
C MET A 78 -2.74 3.97 -3.28
N THR A 79 -3.95 3.46 -3.50
CA THR A 79 -5.15 3.94 -2.79
C THR A 79 -5.05 3.66 -1.29
N GLY A 80 -4.62 2.46 -0.90
CA GLY A 80 -4.40 2.11 0.51
C GLY A 80 -3.37 3.02 1.18
N PHE A 81 -2.27 3.32 0.48
CA PHE A 81 -1.24 4.25 0.95
C PHE A 81 -1.80 5.66 1.16
N LEU A 82 -2.59 6.19 0.22
CA LEU A 82 -3.22 7.51 0.36
C LEU A 82 -4.18 7.57 1.56
N LEU A 83 -5.02 6.55 1.74
CA LEU A 83 -5.93 6.46 2.90
C LEU A 83 -5.15 6.46 4.21
N PHE A 84 -4.05 5.70 4.26
CA PHE A 84 -3.17 5.66 5.41
C PHE A 84 -2.51 7.03 5.69
N LEU A 85 -2.03 7.70 4.65
CA LEU A 85 -1.41 9.02 4.75
C LEU A 85 -2.39 10.08 5.26
N VAL A 86 -3.61 10.11 4.72
CA VAL A 86 -4.67 11.03 5.16
C VAL A 86 -5.09 10.73 6.60
N GLY A 87 -5.32 9.45 6.94
CA GLY A 87 -5.73 9.03 8.28
C GLY A 87 -4.68 9.37 9.35
N SER A 88 -3.40 9.08 9.07
CA SER A 88 -2.29 9.41 9.97
C SER A 88 -2.10 10.92 10.12
N THR A 89 -2.16 11.69 9.02
CA THR A 89 -2.09 13.16 9.06
C THR A 89 -3.21 13.75 9.90
N TYR A 90 -4.45 13.27 9.71
CA TYR A 90 -5.59 13.69 10.51
C TYR A 90 -5.37 13.42 12.01
N LEU A 91 -4.90 12.23 12.38
CA LEU A 91 -4.62 11.88 13.77
C LEU A 91 -3.52 12.76 14.37
N ILE A 92 -2.43 12.99 13.63
CA ILE A 92 -1.33 13.84 14.06
C ILE A 92 -1.83 15.27 14.32
N VAL A 93 -2.53 15.88 13.36
CA VAL A 93 -3.08 17.23 13.47
C VAL A 93 -4.05 17.32 14.65
N ARG A 94 -4.97 16.35 14.78
CA ARG A 94 -5.97 16.32 15.85
C ARG A 94 -5.35 16.28 17.24
N LEU A 95 -4.33 15.45 17.42
CA LEU A 95 -3.70 15.20 18.73
C LEU A 95 -2.68 16.28 19.09
N THR A 96 -1.90 16.76 18.12
CA THR A 96 -0.76 17.65 18.39
C THR A 96 -1.07 19.12 18.19
N ILE A 97 -1.89 19.47 17.19
CA ILE A 97 -2.23 20.85 16.83
C ILE A 97 -3.55 21.25 17.50
N LEU A 98 -4.60 20.44 17.34
CA LEU A 98 -5.93 20.75 17.88
C LEU A 98 -6.07 20.38 19.37
N GLY A 99 -5.13 19.59 19.92
CA GLY A 99 -5.15 19.17 21.33
C GLY A 99 -6.36 18.32 21.72
N LYS A 100 -7.08 17.77 20.74
CA LYS A 100 -8.25 16.90 20.96
C LYS A 100 -7.76 15.49 21.29
N PRO A 101 -8.49 14.71 22.11
CA PRO A 101 -8.14 13.32 22.36
C PRO A 101 -8.26 12.47 21.09
N ALA A 102 -7.59 11.32 21.10
CA ALA A 102 -7.72 10.33 20.03
C ALA A 102 -9.20 9.95 19.87
N PRO A 103 -9.68 9.75 18.63
CA PRO A 103 -10.97 9.13 18.46
C PRO A 103 -10.96 7.75 19.14
N ASN A 104 -12.09 7.37 19.72
CA ASN A 104 -12.32 5.97 20.04
C ASN A 104 -12.14 5.15 18.77
N ILE A 105 -11.56 3.96 18.89
CA ILE A 105 -11.50 3.01 17.77
C ILE A 105 -12.95 2.77 17.37
N PRO A 106 -13.37 3.18 16.16
CA PRO A 106 -14.73 2.92 15.74
C PRO A 106 -14.91 1.42 15.68
N ASP A 107 -16.02 0.92 16.22
CA ASP A 107 -16.45 -0.43 15.91
C ASP A 107 -16.55 -0.49 14.39
N ILE A 108 -15.77 -1.37 13.76
CA ILE A 108 -15.82 -1.57 12.31
C ILE A 108 -16.89 -2.64 12.10
N PRO A 109 -18.08 -2.29 11.56
CA PRO A 109 -19.08 -3.28 11.22
C PRO A 109 -18.50 -4.40 10.38
N THR A 110 -18.90 -5.63 10.66
CA THR A 110 -18.44 -6.82 9.93
C THR A 110 -18.67 -6.69 8.41
N TYR A 111 -19.71 -5.97 7.98
CA TYR A 111 -19.96 -5.75 6.55
C TYR A 111 -18.85 -4.94 5.86
N TRP A 112 -18.17 -4.01 6.53
CA TRP A 112 -17.04 -3.27 5.94
C TRP A 112 -15.83 -4.16 5.72
N ILE A 113 -15.60 -5.13 6.62
CA ILE A 113 -14.54 -6.12 6.47
C ILE A 113 -14.81 -6.97 5.23
N TRP A 114 -16.06 -7.47 5.08
CA TRP A 114 -16.46 -8.23 3.90
C TRP A 114 -16.43 -7.40 2.62
N LEU A 115 -16.76 -6.11 2.67
CA LEU A 115 -16.61 -5.20 1.53
C LEU A 115 -15.14 -5.04 1.14
N GLY A 116 -14.23 -4.92 2.10
CA GLY A 116 -12.79 -4.87 1.84
C GLY A 116 -12.27 -6.14 1.17
N ILE A 117 -12.63 -7.30 1.72
CA ILE A 117 -12.29 -8.62 1.15
C ILE A 117 -12.88 -8.76 -0.26
N GLY A 118 -14.17 -8.46 -0.41
CA GLY A 118 -14.87 -8.50 -1.70
C GLY A 118 -14.25 -7.56 -2.72
N GLY A 119 -13.81 -6.37 -2.30
CA GLY A 119 -13.09 -5.42 -3.14
C GLY A 119 -11.74 -5.93 -3.63
N ILE A 120 -10.97 -6.59 -2.76
CA ILE A 120 -9.69 -7.21 -3.13
C ILE A 120 -9.91 -8.36 -4.12
N VAL A 121 -10.91 -9.21 -3.87
CA VAL A 121 -11.27 -10.32 -4.77
C VAL A 121 -11.74 -9.78 -6.11
N LEU A 122 -12.63 -8.78 -6.12
CA LEU A 122 -13.12 -8.13 -7.32
C LEU A 122 -11.98 -7.49 -8.10
N PHE A 123 -11.09 -6.74 -7.45
CA PHE A 123 -9.89 -6.17 -8.08
C PHE A 123 -9.03 -7.25 -8.72
N THR A 124 -8.82 -8.37 -8.02
CA THR A 124 -8.05 -9.50 -8.55
C THR A 124 -8.70 -10.08 -9.79
N ILE A 125 -10.02 -10.28 -9.79
CA ILE A 125 -10.75 -10.79 -10.96
C ILE A 125 -10.63 -9.81 -12.12
N LEU A 126 -10.96 -8.53 -11.90
CA LEU A 126 -10.94 -7.50 -12.93
C LEU A 126 -9.56 -7.37 -13.56
N ARG A 127 -8.49 -7.38 -12.77
CA ARG A 127 -7.10 -7.27 -13.25
C ARG A 127 -6.64 -8.39 -14.18
N ASN A 128 -7.32 -9.54 -14.17
CA ASN A 128 -6.99 -10.68 -15.03
C ASN A 128 -7.85 -10.74 -16.31
N LEU A 129 -8.73 -9.76 -16.54
CA LEU A 129 -9.56 -9.71 -17.74
C LEU A 129 -8.76 -9.11 -18.93
N PRO A 130 -8.71 -9.76 -20.10
CA PRO A 130 -7.85 -9.37 -21.22
C PRO A 130 -8.43 -8.25 -22.11
N PHE A 131 -9.46 -7.53 -21.67
CA PHE A 131 -10.14 -6.52 -22.47
C PHE A 131 -10.13 -5.14 -21.80
N TYR A 132 -10.19 -4.09 -22.62
CA TYR A 132 -10.22 -2.71 -22.17
C TYR A 132 -11.52 -2.42 -21.37
N PRO A 133 -11.47 -1.65 -20.26
CA PRO A 133 -10.31 -0.96 -19.69
C PRO A 133 -9.50 -1.82 -18.70
N PHE A 134 -9.92 -3.06 -18.44
CA PHE A 134 -9.33 -3.90 -17.39
C PHE A 134 -7.90 -4.37 -17.67
N SER A 135 -7.54 -4.43 -18.95
CA SER A 135 -6.14 -4.63 -19.37
C SER A 135 -5.18 -3.57 -18.82
N LEU A 136 -5.66 -2.36 -18.47
CA LEU A 136 -4.84 -1.31 -17.85
C LEU A 136 -4.47 -1.63 -16.40
N LEU A 137 -5.24 -2.51 -15.74
CA LEU A 137 -4.90 -2.88 -14.38
C LEU A 137 -3.67 -3.79 -14.35
N ALA A 138 -3.39 -4.57 -15.40
CA ALA A 138 -2.22 -5.45 -15.44
C ALA A 138 -0.90 -4.64 -15.39
N PRO A 139 0.07 -5.01 -14.52
CA PRO A 139 1.31 -4.27 -14.32
C PRO A 139 2.42 -4.59 -15.31
#